data_AF-A0A2P2MH31-F1
#
_entry.id   AF-A0A2P2MH31-F1
#
_cell.length_a   1.000
_cell.length_b   1.000
_cell.length_c   1.000
_cell.angle_alpha   90.00
_cell.angle_beta   90.00
_cell.angle_gamma   90.00
#
_symmetry.space_group_name_H-M   'P 1'
#
loop_
_entity.id
_entity.type
_entity.pdbx_description
1 polymer ?
#
loop_
_entity_poly.entity_id
_entity_poly.type
_entity_poly.pdbx_seq_one_letter_code
_entity_poly.pdbx_strand_id
1 'polypeptide(L)'
;MSMEIDCPEYKLSCELRGHEDDVRGICICGSAGIATSSRDQTVRFWSLDQSEKRKYESSKIFLGHSSFVGPLAWIPPNEEFPEGGIVSGGMDTLVLVWNLNTGEKVQTLRGHKLQITGVALDGQDIVSCSIDCTLRRWKEGQATDSWEAHKSAIQAVVKLPSGELVTGSSDTTLKLWSGRKCLHTFAGHTDTVRGLAAMHGLGILSASHDGSIRLWALTGEVLIEMVGHTSIVYSVDSHVSGLIVSGSEDCSAKIWKDGVCIQSIEHPGCVWDAKFLENGDIVTACSDGVVRIWTSHQDRVADPLDLKSYVSQLNRYKLSKKRVGGLKLEDLPGLEALQVPGTSDGQTKVVREGDNGVAYAWNLREQKWNKVMFITVNCYFLHCRCSYWVIFLPFSDW
;
A
#
# COMPACT_ATOMS: atom_id res chain seq x y z
N MET A 1 -12.51 39.50 8.40
CA MET A 1 -12.04 38.46 9.34
C MET A 1 -12.01 37.16 8.54
N SER A 2 -10.87 36.85 7.92
CA SER A 2 -10.66 35.57 7.27
C SER A 2 -10.73 34.50 8.36
N MET A 3 -11.71 33.60 8.29
CA MET A 3 -11.64 32.37 9.07
C MET A 3 -10.47 31.59 8.50
N GLU A 4 -9.30 31.68 9.15
CA GLU A 4 -8.27 30.66 9.01
C GLU A 4 -8.94 29.35 9.42
N ILE A 5 -9.20 28.50 8.42
CA ILE A 5 -9.64 27.13 8.68
C ILE A 5 -8.42 26.47 9.31
N ASP A 6 -8.46 26.28 10.62
CA ASP A 6 -7.45 25.55 11.37
C ASP A 6 -7.49 24.09 10.88
N CYS A 7 -6.66 23.80 9.87
CA CYS A 7 -6.49 22.46 9.34
C CYS A 7 -5.52 21.72 10.27
N PRO A 8 -5.90 20.54 10.79
CA PRO A 8 -5.03 19.80 11.69
C PRO A 8 -3.72 19.44 10.98
N GLU A 9 -2.59 19.88 11.54
CA GLU A 9 -1.26 19.49 11.07
C GLU A 9 -0.83 18.20 11.78
N TYR A 10 -0.75 17.10 11.03
CA TYR A 10 -0.30 15.81 11.54
C TYR A 10 1.23 15.76 11.67
N LYS A 11 1.72 15.39 12.85
CA LYS A 11 3.14 15.21 13.17
C LYS A 11 3.40 13.81 13.68
N LEU A 12 4.64 13.33 13.54
CA LEU A 12 5.02 12.01 14.05
C LEU A 12 4.72 11.93 15.55
N SER A 13 4.01 10.88 15.96
CA SER A 13 3.74 10.51 17.36
C SER A 13 4.74 9.47 17.84
N CYS A 14 4.89 8.39 17.08
CA CYS A 14 5.82 7.30 17.37
C CYS A 14 6.06 6.42 16.14
N GLU A 15 7.10 5.57 16.23
CA GLU A 15 7.42 4.55 15.23
C GLU A 15 7.30 3.15 15.86
N LEU A 16 6.65 2.24 15.15
CA LEU A 16 6.52 0.84 15.49
C LEU A 16 7.57 0.06 14.67
N ARG A 17 8.64 -0.36 15.34
CA ARG A 17 9.77 -1.06 14.72
C ARG A 17 9.74 -2.54 15.12
N GLY A 18 9.82 -3.41 14.13
CA GLY A 18 9.87 -4.86 14.38
C GLY A 18 9.83 -5.70 13.11
N HIS A 19 9.15 -5.26 12.06
CA HIS A 19 9.23 -5.94 10.78
C HIS A 19 10.62 -5.81 10.15
N GLU A 20 11.04 -6.85 9.43
CA GLU A 20 12.38 -6.94 8.81
C GLU A 20 12.37 -6.61 7.31
N ASP A 21 11.17 -6.46 6.73
CA ASP A 21 10.93 -6.14 5.32
C ASP A 21 9.66 -5.26 5.23
N ASP A 22 9.33 -4.77 4.03
CA ASP A 22 8.18 -3.93 3.70
C ASP A 22 6.91 -4.27 4.50
N VAL A 23 6.40 -3.30 5.25
CA VAL A 23 5.09 -3.42 5.90
C VAL A 23 4.01 -3.13 4.88
N ARG A 24 3.09 -4.08 4.65
CA ARG A 24 2.17 -4.08 3.51
C ARG A 24 0.73 -3.74 3.85
N GLY A 25 0.24 -4.20 4.98
CA GLY A 25 -1.15 -4.02 5.38
C GLY A 25 -1.27 -3.56 6.82
N ILE A 26 -2.30 -2.76 7.09
CA ILE A 26 -2.71 -2.29 8.41
C ILE A 26 -4.15 -2.72 8.64
N CYS A 27 -4.42 -3.24 9.83
CA CYS A 27 -5.79 -3.45 10.31
C CYS A 27 -5.95 -2.87 11.72
N ILE A 28 -6.89 -1.94 11.85
CA ILE A 28 -7.23 -1.31 13.13
C ILE A 28 -8.19 -2.24 13.87
N CYS A 29 -7.81 -2.66 15.07
CA CYS A 29 -8.52 -3.67 15.85
C CYS A 29 -9.29 -3.02 17.00
N GLY A 30 -10.05 -1.96 16.68
CA GLY A 30 -10.72 -1.10 17.66
C GLY A 30 -9.74 -0.56 18.72
N SER A 31 -10.16 -0.56 19.98
CA SER A 31 -9.30 -0.17 21.10
C SER A 31 -8.24 -1.22 21.48
N ALA A 32 -8.28 -2.43 20.92
CA ALA A 32 -7.34 -3.49 21.27
C ALA A 32 -5.93 -3.21 20.75
N GLY A 33 -5.81 -2.58 19.57
CA GLY A 33 -4.53 -2.24 18.98
C GLY A 33 -4.54 -2.24 17.45
N ILE A 34 -3.36 -2.47 16.89
CA ILE A 34 -3.09 -2.42 15.45
C ILE A 34 -2.47 -3.75 15.03
N ALA A 35 -2.98 -4.38 13.98
CA ALA A 35 -2.32 -5.50 13.32
C ALA A 35 -1.62 -5.02 12.04
N THR A 36 -0.41 -5.51 11.80
CA THR A 36 0.40 -5.18 10.62
C THR A 36 0.94 -6.43 9.96
N SER A 37 0.99 -6.45 8.64
CA SER A 37 1.50 -7.58 7.83
C SER A 37 2.71 -7.15 7.02
N SER A 38 3.65 -8.06 6.74
CA SER A 38 4.87 -7.71 6.00
C SER A 38 5.29 -8.79 5.00
N ARG A 39 6.18 -8.39 4.08
CA ARG A 39 6.93 -9.31 3.22
C ARG A 39 7.84 -10.26 4.01
N ASP A 40 8.16 -9.92 5.26
CA ASP A 40 8.89 -10.80 6.19
C ASP A 40 8.09 -12.05 6.63
N GLN A 41 6.90 -12.27 6.04
CA GLN A 41 6.02 -13.42 6.26
C GLN A 41 5.30 -13.42 7.60
N THR A 42 5.42 -12.33 8.37
CA THR A 42 4.80 -12.21 9.68
C THR A 42 3.59 -11.29 9.68
N VAL A 43 2.68 -11.56 10.62
CA VAL A 43 1.72 -10.56 11.11
C VAL A 43 2.14 -10.20 12.53
N ARG A 44 2.18 -8.90 12.85
CA ARG A 44 2.47 -8.39 14.18
C ARG A 44 1.26 -7.69 14.74
N PHE A 45 1.01 -7.86 16.04
CA PHE A 45 0.00 -7.11 16.77
C PHE A 45 0.67 -6.15 17.74
N TRP A 46 0.18 -4.91 17.74
CA TRP A 46 0.71 -3.80 18.52
C TRP A 46 -0.36 -3.28 19.46
N SER A 47 -0.13 -3.40 20.76
CA SER A 47 -1.01 -2.86 21.79
C SER A 47 -0.47 -1.54 22.33
N LEU A 48 -1.36 -0.58 22.57
CA LEU A 48 -1.00 0.68 23.21
C LEU A 48 -0.72 0.42 24.70
N ASP A 49 0.43 0.88 25.18
CA ASP A 49 0.76 0.91 26.60
C ASP A 49 -0.15 1.93 27.29
N GLN A 50 -1.03 1.47 28.18
CA GLN A 50 -1.97 2.36 28.87
C GLN A 50 -1.29 3.35 29.82
N SER A 51 -0.05 3.08 30.23
CA SER A 51 0.74 3.99 31.06
C SER A 51 1.41 5.11 30.26
N GLU A 52 1.61 4.90 28.96
CA GLU A 52 2.26 5.85 28.05
C GLU A 52 1.41 6.08 26.79
N LYS A 53 0.78 7.26 26.70
CA LYS A 53 -0.17 7.64 25.64
C LYS A 53 0.31 7.48 24.17
N ARG A 54 1.60 7.24 23.94
CA ARG A 54 2.23 7.15 22.61
C ARG A 54 2.93 5.83 22.35
N LYS A 55 3.12 4.99 23.36
CA LYS A 55 3.99 3.82 23.24
C LYS A 55 3.16 2.62 22.84
N TYR A 56 3.53 2.02 21.72
CA TYR A 56 2.96 0.76 21.28
C TYR A 56 4.02 -0.33 21.39
N GLU A 57 3.61 -1.49 21.90
CA GLU A 57 4.49 -2.64 22.04
C GLU A 57 4.01 -3.78 21.15
N SER A 58 4.96 -4.46 20.50
CA SER A 58 4.69 -5.67 19.72
C SER A 58 4.30 -6.80 20.69
N SER A 59 3.02 -6.96 20.97
CA SER A 59 2.54 -7.93 21.96
C SER A 59 2.42 -9.34 21.40
N LYS A 60 2.20 -9.50 20.08
CA LYS A 60 2.13 -10.82 19.42
C LYS A 60 2.81 -10.80 18.05
N ILE A 61 3.36 -11.95 17.67
CA ILE A 61 3.87 -12.23 16.32
C ILE A 61 3.22 -13.54 15.86
N PHE A 62 2.50 -13.49 14.75
CA PHE A 62 1.85 -14.64 14.14
C PHE A 62 2.71 -15.18 13.01
N LEU A 63 3.11 -16.45 13.13
CA LEU A 63 3.96 -17.15 12.18
C LEU A 63 3.17 -18.30 11.54
N GLY A 64 3.18 -18.36 10.21
CA GLY A 64 2.55 -19.48 9.51
C GLY A 64 2.28 -19.29 8.02
N HIS A 65 2.35 -18.06 7.50
CA HIS A 65 2.47 -17.85 6.06
C HIS A 65 3.87 -18.27 5.60
N SER A 66 3.98 -18.80 4.38
CA SER A 66 5.27 -19.21 3.78
C SER A 66 5.79 -18.21 2.74
N SER A 67 5.12 -17.06 2.63
CA SER A 67 5.45 -15.97 1.70
C SER A 67 4.82 -14.67 2.20
N PHE A 68 4.86 -13.62 1.37
CA PHE A 68 4.48 -12.27 1.75
C PHE A 68 3.05 -12.21 2.27
N VAL A 69 2.84 -11.51 3.38
CA VAL A 69 1.50 -11.28 3.92
C VAL A 69 1.01 -9.91 3.48
N GLY A 70 -0.21 -9.86 2.97
CA GLY A 70 -0.81 -8.64 2.42
C GLY A 70 -2.02 -8.21 3.24
N PRO A 71 -3.23 -8.54 2.81
CA PRO A 71 -4.45 -8.01 3.42
C PRO A 71 -4.71 -8.60 4.81
N LEU A 72 -5.29 -7.78 5.68
CA LEU A 72 -5.69 -8.13 7.04
C LEU A 72 -7.15 -7.73 7.30
N ALA A 73 -7.83 -8.49 8.16
CA ALA A 73 -9.12 -8.11 8.72
C ALA A 73 -9.20 -8.49 10.21
N TRP A 74 -9.98 -7.74 10.98
CA TRP A 74 -10.16 -7.94 12.41
C TRP A 74 -11.51 -8.60 12.69
N ILE A 75 -11.48 -9.71 13.42
CA ILE A 75 -12.64 -10.34 14.02
C ILE A 75 -12.86 -9.67 15.38
N PRO A 76 -13.95 -8.89 15.58
CA PRO A 76 -14.20 -8.25 16.85
C PRO A 76 -14.48 -9.29 17.94
N PRO A 77 -14.25 -8.94 19.23
CA PRO A 77 -14.57 -9.77 20.37
C PRO A 77 -15.95 -10.42 20.28
N ASN A 78 -15.98 -11.74 20.46
CA ASN A 78 -17.21 -12.54 20.48
C ASN A 78 -16.99 -13.82 21.32
N GLU A 79 -17.97 -14.71 21.38
CA GLU A 79 -17.91 -15.94 22.19
C GLU A 79 -16.73 -16.87 21.80
N GLU A 80 -16.40 -16.98 20.52
CA GLU A 80 -15.28 -17.80 20.02
C GLU A 80 -13.93 -17.08 20.16
N PHE A 81 -13.93 -15.76 20.01
CA PHE A 81 -12.75 -14.91 20.07
C PHE A 81 -12.92 -13.83 21.15
N PRO A 82 -12.72 -14.11 22.46
CA PRO A 82 -13.00 -13.14 23.52
C PRO A 82 -12.19 -11.84 23.46
N GLU A 83 -10.96 -11.89 22.94
CA GLU A 83 -10.12 -10.71 22.69
C GLU A 83 -10.14 -10.29 21.21
N GLY A 84 -10.95 -10.95 20.39
CA GLY A 84 -10.94 -10.83 18.94
C GLY A 84 -9.97 -11.79 18.26
N GLY A 85 -9.95 -11.71 16.94
CA GLY A 85 -9.12 -12.52 16.07
C GLY A 85 -8.61 -11.71 14.88
N ILE A 86 -7.61 -12.26 14.18
CA ILE A 86 -7.05 -11.65 12.97
C ILE A 86 -7.24 -12.62 11.81
N VAL A 87 -7.59 -12.09 10.66
CA VAL A 87 -7.58 -12.81 9.38
C VAL A 87 -6.47 -12.23 8.52
N SER A 88 -5.63 -13.07 7.95
CA SER A 88 -4.54 -12.65 7.06
C SER A 88 -4.57 -13.40 5.74
N GLY A 89 -4.33 -12.68 4.65
CA GLY A 89 -4.14 -13.25 3.30
C GLY A 89 -2.68 -13.15 2.85
N GLY A 90 -2.20 -14.18 2.16
CA GLY A 90 -0.81 -14.25 1.71
C GLY A 90 -0.61 -14.47 0.21
N MET A 91 0.63 -14.24 -0.24
CA MET A 91 1.13 -14.64 -1.56
C MET A 91 1.23 -16.16 -1.71
N ASP A 92 1.25 -16.88 -0.60
CA ASP A 92 1.16 -18.34 -0.53
C ASP A 92 -0.24 -18.90 -0.80
N THR A 93 -1.18 -18.06 -1.24
CA THR A 93 -2.58 -18.40 -1.60
C THR A 93 -3.48 -18.74 -0.41
N LEU A 94 -2.98 -18.61 0.82
CA LEU A 94 -3.71 -18.96 2.02
C LEU A 94 -4.43 -17.77 2.61
N VAL A 95 -5.59 -18.03 3.22
CA VAL A 95 -6.16 -17.16 4.24
C VAL A 95 -6.03 -17.88 5.58
N LEU A 96 -5.40 -17.24 6.56
CA LEU A 96 -5.20 -17.78 7.90
C LEU A 96 -6.03 -17.00 8.91
N VAL A 97 -6.59 -17.71 9.90
CA VAL A 97 -7.34 -17.11 11.01
C VAL A 97 -6.58 -17.36 12.29
N TRP A 98 -6.40 -16.32 13.09
CA TRP A 98 -5.62 -16.30 14.31
C TRP A 98 -6.48 -15.89 15.48
N ASN A 99 -6.34 -16.58 16.60
CA ASN A 99 -6.92 -16.17 17.87
C ASN A 99 -5.98 -15.16 18.56
N LEU A 100 -6.46 -13.95 18.85
CA LEU A 100 -5.60 -12.89 19.38
C LEU A 100 -5.12 -13.17 20.81
N ASN A 101 -6.01 -13.74 21.64
CA ASN A 101 -5.69 -14.09 23.03
C ASN A 101 -4.55 -15.12 23.10
N THR A 102 -4.71 -16.24 22.39
CA THR A 102 -3.71 -17.33 22.44
C THR A 102 -2.50 -17.06 21.55
N GLY A 103 -2.65 -16.29 20.48
CA GLY A 103 -1.61 -16.12 19.45
C GLY A 103 -1.57 -17.27 18.43
N GLU A 104 -2.49 -18.23 18.52
CA GLU A 104 -2.45 -19.45 17.72
C GLU A 104 -3.26 -19.33 16.42
N LYS A 105 -2.80 -20.04 15.40
CA LYS A 105 -3.54 -20.23 14.15
C LYS A 105 -4.68 -21.22 14.37
N VAL A 106 -5.92 -20.77 14.23
CA VAL A 106 -7.12 -21.60 14.43
C VAL A 106 -7.69 -22.17 13.14
N GLN A 107 -7.52 -21.48 12.01
CA GLN A 107 -7.98 -21.98 10.69
C GLN A 107 -6.95 -21.72 9.59
N THR A 108 -6.96 -22.59 8.58
CA THR A 108 -6.20 -22.44 7.33
C THR A 108 -7.13 -22.69 6.16
N LEU A 109 -7.51 -21.62 5.47
CA LEU A 109 -8.48 -21.65 4.39
C LEU A 109 -7.73 -21.81 3.06
N ARG A 110 -8.02 -22.91 2.35
CA ARG A 110 -7.34 -23.30 1.10
C ARG A 110 -8.35 -23.32 -0.04
N GLY A 111 -8.01 -22.67 -1.16
CA GLY A 111 -8.85 -22.74 -2.36
C GLY A 111 -8.53 -21.74 -3.46
N HIS A 112 -8.00 -20.56 -3.12
CA HIS A 112 -7.50 -19.64 -4.15
C HIS A 112 -6.31 -20.24 -4.90
N LYS A 113 -6.20 -19.91 -6.19
CA LYS A 113 -5.13 -20.42 -7.06
C LYS A 113 -3.91 -19.51 -7.08
N LEU A 114 -4.10 -18.24 -6.74
CA LEU A 114 -3.08 -17.19 -6.73
C LEU A 114 -3.16 -16.38 -5.44
N GLN A 115 -2.24 -15.42 -5.30
CA GLN A 115 -2.13 -14.55 -4.14
C GLN A 115 -3.47 -13.96 -3.69
N ILE A 116 -3.68 -13.91 -2.38
CA ILE A 116 -4.78 -13.19 -1.75
C ILE A 116 -4.44 -11.70 -1.69
N THR A 117 -5.36 -10.87 -2.16
CA THR A 117 -5.17 -9.40 -2.30
C THR A 117 -6.12 -8.60 -1.42
N GLY A 118 -7.23 -9.19 -0.96
CA GLY A 118 -8.12 -8.59 0.00
C GLY A 118 -8.83 -9.63 0.87
N VAL A 119 -9.13 -9.24 2.11
CA VAL A 119 -9.99 -10.00 3.03
C VAL A 119 -10.96 -9.04 3.73
N ALA A 120 -12.19 -9.48 3.95
CA ALA A 120 -13.22 -8.73 4.66
C ALA A 120 -14.09 -9.70 5.49
N LEU A 121 -14.70 -9.20 6.56
CA LEU A 121 -15.71 -9.95 7.31
C LEU A 121 -17.12 -9.66 6.79
N ASP A 122 -17.95 -10.69 6.83
CA ASP A 122 -19.38 -10.65 6.52
C ASP A 122 -20.15 -11.36 7.64
N GLY A 123 -20.26 -10.69 8.79
CA GLY A 123 -20.70 -11.32 10.02
C GLY A 123 -19.63 -12.28 10.55
N GLN A 124 -19.98 -13.56 10.71
CA GLN A 124 -19.04 -14.63 11.09
C GLN A 124 -18.30 -15.23 9.88
N ASP A 125 -18.76 -14.94 8.66
CA ASP A 125 -18.13 -15.44 7.44
C ASP A 125 -16.94 -14.55 7.06
N ILE A 126 -15.96 -15.15 6.39
CA ILE A 126 -14.83 -14.44 5.79
C ILE A 126 -15.05 -14.37 4.29
N VAL A 127 -14.75 -13.24 3.67
CA VAL A 127 -14.70 -13.10 2.22
C VAL A 127 -13.29 -12.72 1.80
N SER A 128 -12.72 -13.45 0.85
CA SER A 128 -11.39 -13.17 0.29
C SER A 128 -11.47 -12.92 -1.20
N CYS A 129 -10.59 -12.04 -1.70
CA CYS A 129 -10.38 -11.80 -3.11
C CYS A 129 -8.92 -12.08 -3.51
N SER A 130 -8.71 -12.39 -4.79
CA SER A 130 -7.40 -12.84 -5.28
C SER A 130 -7.09 -12.35 -6.70
N ILE A 131 -5.80 -12.42 -7.04
CA ILE A 131 -5.31 -12.28 -8.41
C ILE A 131 -5.93 -13.31 -9.37
N ASP A 132 -6.47 -14.42 -8.86
CA ASP A 132 -7.17 -15.43 -9.66
C ASP A 132 -8.57 -15.01 -10.18
N CYS A 133 -8.92 -13.72 -10.04
CA CYS A 133 -10.17 -13.10 -10.48
C CYS A 133 -11.42 -13.52 -9.68
N THR A 134 -11.26 -14.31 -8.61
CA THR A 134 -12.39 -14.84 -7.84
C THR A 134 -12.55 -14.18 -6.47
N LEU A 135 -13.82 -14.10 -6.03
CA LEU A 135 -14.19 -13.97 -4.64
C LEU A 135 -14.50 -15.36 -4.07
N ARG A 136 -14.10 -15.59 -2.82
CA ARG A 136 -14.48 -16.78 -2.05
C ARG A 136 -15.08 -16.36 -0.72
N ARG A 137 -16.15 -17.03 -0.33
CA ARG A 137 -16.75 -16.93 1.00
C ARG A 137 -16.43 -18.19 1.79
N TRP A 138 -16.08 -17.99 3.05
CA TRP A 138 -15.68 -19.03 3.97
C TRP A 138 -16.57 -18.99 5.20
N LYS A 139 -17.08 -20.15 5.60
CA LYS A 139 -17.86 -20.33 6.82
C LYS A 139 -17.28 -21.51 7.57
N GLU A 140 -16.98 -21.33 8.86
CA GLU A 140 -16.47 -22.41 9.73
C GLU A 140 -15.26 -23.14 9.13
N GLY A 141 -14.35 -22.39 8.51
CA GLY A 141 -13.14 -22.95 7.90
C GLY A 141 -13.32 -23.56 6.50
N GLN A 142 -14.54 -23.61 5.94
CA GLN A 142 -14.85 -24.23 4.66
C GLN A 142 -15.28 -23.21 3.61
N ALA A 143 -14.88 -23.42 2.35
CA ALA A 143 -15.36 -22.61 1.23
C ALA A 143 -16.83 -22.93 0.93
N THR A 144 -17.72 -21.98 1.15
CA THR A 144 -19.16 -22.14 0.86
C THR A 144 -19.51 -21.67 -0.54
N ASP A 145 -18.91 -20.56 -0.97
CA ASP A 145 -19.13 -19.96 -2.28
C ASP A 145 -17.80 -19.54 -2.93
N SER A 146 -17.76 -19.62 -4.26
CA SER A 146 -16.66 -19.12 -5.09
C SER A 146 -17.24 -18.63 -6.40
N TRP A 147 -16.91 -17.40 -6.81
CA TRP A 147 -17.37 -16.85 -8.09
C TRP A 147 -16.34 -15.91 -8.70
N GLU A 148 -16.29 -15.90 -10.03
CA GLU A 148 -15.51 -14.93 -10.79
C GLU A 148 -16.22 -13.57 -10.69
N ALA A 149 -15.56 -12.59 -10.06
CA ALA A 149 -16.14 -11.27 -9.83
C ALA A 149 -15.71 -10.27 -10.91
N HIS A 150 -14.47 -10.40 -11.40
CA HIS A 150 -13.87 -9.52 -12.40
C HIS A 150 -13.21 -10.35 -13.49
N LYS A 151 -12.95 -9.74 -14.65
CA LYS A 151 -12.22 -10.40 -15.76
C LYS A 151 -10.70 -10.36 -15.57
N SER A 152 -10.23 -9.51 -14.66
CA SER A 152 -8.83 -9.35 -14.29
C SER A 152 -8.66 -9.48 -12.78
N ALA A 153 -7.41 -9.55 -12.34
CA ALA A 153 -7.03 -9.66 -10.93
C ALA A 153 -7.85 -8.71 -10.04
N ILE A 154 -8.43 -9.26 -8.96
CA ILE A 154 -9.05 -8.44 -7.93
C ILE A 154 -7.93 -7.98 -7.00
N GLN A 155 -7.96 -6.72 -6.60
CA GLN A 155 -6.90 -6.12 -5.79
C GLN A 155 -7.35 -5.75 -4.39
N ALA A 156 -8.63 -5.47 -4.21
CA ALA A 156 -9.20 -5.10 -2.92
C ALA A 156 -10.64 -5.58 -2.81
N VAL A 157 -11.07 -5.82 -1.58
CA VAL A 157 -12.47 -6.02 -1.21
C VAL A 157 -12.75 -5.28 0.09
N VAL A 158 -13.89 -4.62 0.19
CA VAL A 158 -14.35 -3.98 1.42
C VAL A 158 -15.84 -4.29 1.62
N LYS A 159 -16.24 -4.47 2.88
CA LYS A 159 -17.64 -4.60 3.27
C LYS A 159 -18.18 -3.22 3.63
N LEU A 160 -19.30 -2.83 3.02
CA LEU A 160 -19.99 -1.59 3.36
C LEU A 160 -20.85 -1.79 4.62
N PRO A 161 -21.10 -0.73 5.41
CA PRO A 161 -22.02 -0.78 6.55
C PRO A 161 -23.45 -1.25 6.18
N SER A 162 -23.87 -1.03 4.92
CA SER A 162 -25.16 -1.45 4.39
C SER A 162 -25.27 -2.96 4.15
N GLY A 163 -24.16 -3.70 4.14
CA GLY A 163 -24.16 -5.15 3.93
C GLY A 163 -23.70 -5.58 2.53
N GLU A 164 -23.41 -4.68 1.61
CA GLU A 164 -22.85 -5.02 0.31
C GLU A 164 -21.32 -5.12 0.34
N LEU A 165 -20.76 -5.89 -0.58
CA LEU A 165 -19.32 -5.95 -0.82
C LEU A 165 -18.95 -5.06 -2.00
N VAL A 166 -17.81 -4.40 -1.92
CA VAL A 166 -17.23 -3.67 -3.05
C VAL A 166 -15.88 -4.29 -3.38
N THR A 167 -15.65 -4.55 -4.67
CA THR A 167 -14.36 -5.02 -5.19
C THR A 167 -13.75 -4.01 -6.14
N GLY A 168 -12.42 -3.93 -6.12
CA GLY A 168 -11.62 -3.12 -7.04
C GLY A 168 -10.65 -4.03 -7.79
N SER A 169 -10.42 -3.75 -9.07
CA SER A 169 -9.70 -4.68 -9.96
C SER A 169 -8.72 -3.97 -10.88
N SER A 170 -7.78 -4.77 -11.40
CA SER A 170 -6.92 -4.43 -12.53
C SER A 170 -7.65 -4.31 -13.87
N ASP A 171 -8.96 -4.57 -13.93
CA ASP A 171 -9.82 -4.21 -15.08
C ASP A 171 -10.27 -2.74 -15.08
N THR A 172 -9.69 -1.92 -14.19
CA THR A 172 -9.96 -0.49 -13.98
C THR A 172 -11.36 -0.16 -13.43
N THR A 173 -12.15 -1.17 -13.06
CA THR A 173 -13.49 -0.99 -12.53
C THR A 173 -13.59 -1.33 -11.04
N LEU A 174 -14.63 -0.80 -10.41
CA LEU A 174 -15.16 -1.33 -9.16
C LEU A 174 -16.47 -2.04 -9.42
N LYS A 175 -16.84 -2.97 -8.53
CA LYS A 175 -18.16 -3.61 -8.56
C LYS A 175 -18.77 -3.68 -7.17
N LEU A 176 -20.07 -3.38 -7.08
CA LEU A 176 -20.90 -3.53 -5.87
C LEU A 176 -21.66 -4.85 -5.94
N TRP A 177 -21.68 -5.60 -4.84
CA TRP A 177 -22.22 -6.95 -4.79
C TRP A 177 -23.18 -7.15 -3.63
N SER A 178 -24.29 -7.83 -3.91
CA SER A 178 -25.16 -8.45 -2.91
C SER A 178 -25.13 -9.95 -3.14
N GLY A 179 -24.40 -10.67 -2.28
CA GLY A 179 -24.00 -12.06 -2.53
C GLY A 179 -23.24 -12.17 -3.86
N ARG A 180 -23.70 -13.07 -4.75
CA ARG A 180 -23.10 -13.28 -6.08
C ARG A 180 -23.64 -12.32 -7.16
N LYS A 181 -24.62 -11.48 -6.84
CA LYS A 181 -25.23 -10.56 -7.80
C LYS A 181 -24.44 -9.26 -7.84
N CYS A 182 -23.87 -8.94 -9.00
CA CYS A 182 -23.31 -7.62 -9.27
C CYS A 182 -24.47 -6.62 -9.40
N LEU A 183 -24.56 -5.66 -8.48
CA LEU A 183 -25.58 -4.62 -8.47
C LEU A 183 -25.18 -3.44 -9.36
N HIS A 184 -23.89 -3.08 -9.31
CA HIS A 184 -23.36 -1.96 -10.06
C HIS A 184 -21.91 -2.19 -10.47
N THR A 185 -21.51 -1.61 -11.60
CA THR A 185 -20.11 -1.56 -12.06
C THR A 185 -19.73 -0.10 -12.24
N PHE A 186 -18.75 0.36 -11.46
CA PHE A 186 -18.25 1.72 -11.49
C PHE A 186 -17.10 1.78 -12.49
N ALA A 187 -17.31 2.52 -13.58
CA ALA A 187 -16.29 2.76 -14.59
C ALA A 187 -15.82 4.21 -14.49
N GLY A 188 -14.51 4.43 -14.53
CA GLY A 188 -13.95 5.77 -14.63
C GLY A 188 -12.48 5.90 -14.29
N HIS A 189 -11.92 5.00 -13.47
CA HIS A 189 -10.46 4.90 -13.33
C HIS A 189 -9.83 4.43 -14.64
N THR A 190 -8.61 4.88 -14.90
CA THR A 190 -7.88 4.59 -16.14
C THR A 190 -6.81 3.52 -15.96
N ASP A 191 -6.60 3.06 -14.73
CA ASP A 191 -5.72 1.95 -14.37
C ASP A 191 -6.32 1.17 -13.18
N THR A 192 -5.56 0.21 -12.66
CA THR A 192 -5.89 -0.71 -11.60
C THR A 192 -6.39 0.00 -10.35
N VAL A 193 -7.58 -0.38 -9.89
CA VAL A 193 -8.12 0.05 -8.60
C VAL A 193 -7.54 -0.83 -7.51
N ARG A 194 -6.77 -0.23 -6.59
CA ARG A 194 -5.93 -0.95 -5.64
C ARG A 194 -6.35 -0.82 -4.18
N GLY A 195 -6.88 0.33 -3.79
CA GLY A 195 -7.36 0.59 -2.43
C GLY A 195 -8.85 0.90 -2.43
N LEU A 196 -9.55 0.48 -1.39
CA LEU A 196 -10.96 0.76 -1.16
C LEU A 196 -11.22 1.14 0.30
N ALA A 197 -12.17 2.05 0.51
CA ALA A 197 -12.73 2.33 1.81
C ALA A 197 -14.20 2.75 1.69
N ALA A 198 -14.97 2.58 2.76
CA ALA A 198 -16.29 3.19 2.87
C ALA A 198 -16.14 4.60 3.46
N MET A 199 -16.85 5.58 2.93
CA MET A 199 -17.00 6.90 3.53
C MET A 199 -18.40 7.01 4.13
N HIS A 200 -18.46 7.09 5.46
CA HIS A 200 -19.70 6.99 6.21
C HIS A 200 -20.77 7.96 5.71
N GLY A 201 -21.93 7.42 5.31
CA GLY A 201 -23.07 8.19 4.83
C GLY A 201 -22.94 8.83 3.43
N LEU A 202 -21.79 8.70 2.77
CA LEU A 202 -21.50 9.32 1.47
C LEU A 202 -21.37 8.29 0.35
N GLY A 203 -20.52 7.28 0.52
CA GLY A 203 -20.31 6.29 -0.52
C GLY A 203 -18.98 5.53 -0.40
N ILE A 204 -18.33 5.33 -1.54
CA ILE A 204 -17.14 4.47 -1.67
C ILE A 204 -15.95 5.34 -2.07
N LEU A 205 -14.82 5.15 -1.39
CA LEU A 205 -13.53 5.68 -1.81
C LEU A 205 -12.73 4.62 -2.54
N SER A 206 -12.03 5.05 -3.59
CA SER A 206 -11.14 4.20 -4.37
C SER A 206 -9.81 4.88 -4.62
N ALA A 207 -8.72 4.13 -4.47
CA ALA A 207 -7.35 4.54 -4.83
C ALA A 207 -6.88 3.71 -6.02
N SER A 208 -6.23 4.37 -6.99
CA SER A 208 -5.85 3.75 -8.26
C SER A 208 -4.39 3.96 -8.63
N HIS A 209 -3.89 3.06 -9.47
CA HIS A 209 -2.60 3.18 -10.13
C HIS A 209 -2.50 4.39 -11.08
N ASP A 210 -3.63 4.97 -11.48
CA ASP A 210 -3.68 6.20 -12.27
C ASP A 210 -3.29 7.48 -11.50
N GLY A 211 -2.93 7.36 -10.21
CA GLY A 211 -2.50 8.46 -9.37
C GLY A 211 -3.67 9.25 -8.72
N SER A 212 -4.91 8.85 -8.99
CA SER A 212 -6.11 9.49 -8.44
C SER A 212 -6.76 8.69 -7.31
N ILE A 213 -7.52 9.41 -6.50
CA ILE A 213 -8.49 8.84 -5.55
C ILE A 213 -9.86 9.39 -5.92
N ARG A 214 -10.90 8.56 -5.89
CA ARG A 214 -12.27 8.99 -6.21
C ARG A 214 -13.24 8.63 -5.10
N LEU A 215 -14.17 9.53 -4.84
CA LEU A 215 -15.37 9.28 -4.04
C LEU A 215 -16.54 9.03 -4.97
N TRP A 216 -17.22 7.91 -4.78
CA TRP A 216 -18.34 7.47 -5.60
C TRP A 216 -19.62 7.41 -4.77
N ALA A 217 -20.71 7.93 -5.31
CA ALA A 217 -22.04 7.58 -4.84
C ALA A 217 -22.33 6.11 -5.16
N LEU A 218 -23.17 5.45 -4.37
CA LEU A 218 -23.58 4.06 -4.64
C LEU A 218 -24.34 3.89 -5.98
N THR A 219 -24.83 5.00 -6.55
CA THR A 219 -25.47 5.06 -7.87
C THR A 219 -24.51 4.88 -9.04
N GLY A 220 -23.20 5.01 -8.81
CA GLY A 220 -22.19 4.99 -9.87
C GLY A 220 -21.50 6.32 -10.14
N GLU A 221 -22.06 7.42 -9.65
CA GLU A 221 -21.59 8.78 -9.94
C GLU A 221 -20.30 9.10 -9.17
N VAL A 222 -19.32 9.70 -9.86
CA VAL A 222 -18.13 10.27 -9.22
C VAL A 222 -18.53 11.59 -8.56
N LEU A 223 -18.48 11.63 -7.23
CA LEU A 223 -18.78 12.82 -6.45
C LEU A 223 -17.58 13.75 -6.33
N ILE A 224 -16.39 13.18 -6.11
CA ILE A 224 -15.13 13.93 -5.95
C ILE A 224 -14.01 13.13 -6.60
N GLU A 225 -13.13 13.82 -7.32
CA GLU A 225 -11.85 13.31 -7.79
C GLU A 225 -10.71 14.07 -7.11
N MET A 226 -9.82 13.34 -6.45
CA MET A 226 -8.67 13.85 -5.73
C MET A 226 -7.40 13.48 -6.50
N VAL A 227 -6.73 14.49 -7.04
CA VAL A 227 -5.48 14.35 -7.80
C VAL A 227 -4.37 15.12 -7.07
N GLY A 228 -3.21 14.49 -6.93
CA GLY A 228 -2.07 15.13 -6.29
C GLY A 228 -0.92 14.19 -5.93
N HIS A 229 -1.15 12.88 -5.89
CA HIS A 229 -0.06 11.91 -5.90
C HIS A 229 0.65 11.90 -7.26
N THR A 230 1.96 11.67 -7.25
CA THR A 230 2.78 11.67 -8.48
C THR A 230 3.11 10.25 -8.98
N SER A 231 2.61 9.23 -8.29
CA SER A 231 2.69 7.82 -8.69
C SER A 231 1.47 7.05 -8.19
N ILE A 232 1.49 5.73 -8.36
CA ILE A 232 0.47 4.77 -7.94
C ILE A 232 -0.02 5.06 -6.52
N VAL A 233 -1.34 5.10 -6.33
CA VAL A 233 -1.97 5.17 -5.01
C VAL A 233 -2.37 3.76 -4.58
N TYR A 234 -1.81 3.29 -3.47
CA TYR A 234 -2.02 1.91 -3.00
C TYR A 234 -3.19 1.77 -2.05
N SER A 235 -3.46 2.80 -1.24
CA SER A 235 -4.43 2.75 -0.16
C SER A 235 -5.19 4.06 -0.03
N VAL A 236 -6.41 3.94 0.50
CA VAL A 236 -7.25 5.05 0.92
C VAL A 236 -8.02 4.63 2.17
N ASP A 237 -8.31 5.59 3.04
CA ASP A 237 -9.19 5.43 4.19
C ASP A 237 -9.89 6.74 4.53
N SER A 238 -11.01 6.65 5.26
CA SER A 238 -11.75 7.83 5.71
C SER A 238 -12.00 7.82 7.21
N HIS A 239 -12.12 9.02 7.77
CA HIS A 239 -12.45 9.24 9.16
C HIS A 239 -13.82 9.90 9.30
N VAL A 240 -14.47 9.71 10.45
CA VAL A 240 -15.78 10.32 10.77
C VAL A 240 -15.76 11.85 10.78
N SER A 241 -14.58 12.48 10.85
CA SER A 241 -14.41 13.93 10.70
C SER A 241 -14.56 14.43 9.26
N GLY A 242 -14.65 13.52 8.28
CA GLY A 242 -14.65 13.84 6.85
C GLY A 242 -13.26 13.94 6.23
N LEU A 243 -12.19 13.71 7.01
CA LEU A 243 -10.83 13.60 6.47
C LEU A 243 -10.64 12.26 5.76
N ILE A 244 -9.78 12.29 4.74
CA ILE A 244 -9.36 11.13 3.97
C ILE A 244 -7.84 11.05 4.05
N VAL A 245 -7.30 9.83 4.13
CA VAL A 245 -5.86 9.58 4.05
C VAL A 245 -5.58 8.61 2.91
N SER A 246 -4.45 8.79 2.23
CA SER A 246 -3.97 7.88 1.20
C SER A 246 -2.48 7.63 1.30
N GLY A 247 -2.04 6.44 0.88
CA GLY A 247 -0.63 6.06 0.75
C GLY A 247 -0.24 5.76 -0.69
N SER A 248 0.95 6.19 -1.11
CA SER A 248 1.41 6.09 -2.50
C SER A 248 2.85 5.62 -2.64
N GLU A 249 3.16 5.12 -3.83
CA GLU A 249 4.51 4.83 -4.32
C GLU A 249 5.39 6.09 -4.41
N ASP A 250 4.80 7.29 -4.47
CA ASP A 250 5.53 8.56 -4.48
C ASP A 250 6.24 8.90 -3.16
N CYS A 251 6.24 7.96 -2.22
CA CYS A 251 6.80 8.06 -0.88
C CYS A 251 6.10 9.09 0.00
N SER A 252 4.81 9.35 -0.24
CA SER A 252 4.00 10.20 0.62
C SER A 252 2.72 9.51 1.08
N ALA A 253 2.30 9.90 2.29
CA ALA A 253 0.91 9.81 2.70
C ALA A 253 0.28 11.20 2.56
N LYS A 254 -0.91 11.30 1.97
CA LYS A 254 -1.61 12.58 1.82
C LYS A 254 -2.90 12.60 2.64
N ILE A 255 -3.19 13.76 3.23
CA ILE A 255 -4.42 14.02 3.97
C ILE A 255 -5.25 14.96 3.12
N TRP A 256 -6.52 14.61 2.93
CA TRP A 256 -7.45 15.32 2.07
C TRP A 256 -8.67 15.77 2.86
N LYS A 257 -9.19 16.92 2.47
CA LYS A 257 -10.45 17.47 2.96
C LYS A 257 -11.18 18.11 1.79
N ASP A 258 -12.44 17.75 1.59
CA ASP A 258 -13.31 18.31 0.54
C ASP A 258 -12.67 18.28 -0.87
N GLY A 259 -11.94 17.20 -1.17
CA GLY A 259 -11.27 16.99 -2.45
C GLY A 259 -9.88 17.63 -2.59
N VAL A 260 -9.43 18.40 -1.60
CA VAL A 260 -8.14 19.10 -1.63
C VAL A 260 -7.13 18.42 -0.71
N CYS A 261 -5.90 18.24 -1.18
CA CYS A 261 -4.79 17.79 -0.35
C CYS A 261 -4.40 18.93 0.62
N ILE A 262 -4.64 18.74 1.92
CA ILE A 262 -4.33 19.72 2.96
C ILE A 262 -2.95 19.49 3.59
N GLN A 263 -2.41 18.27 3.48
CA GLN A 263 -1.08 17.94 3.98
C GLN A 263 -0.49 16.76 3.21
N SER A 264 0.83 16.79 3.01
CA SER A 264 1.62 15.70 2.43
C SER A 264 2.74 15.32 3.39
N ILE A 265 2.75 14.08 3.86
CA ILE A 265 3.73 13.54 4.80
C ILE A 265 4.68 12.62 4.04
N GLU A 266 5.92 13.05 3.87
CA GLU A 266 6.96 12.26 3.19
C GLU A 266 7.47 11.13 4.08
N HIS A 267 7.79 9.99 3.46
CA HIS A 267 8.29 8.77 4.08
C HIS A 267 9.60 8.30 3.41
N PRO A 268 10.46 7.56 4.12
CA PRO A 268 11.70 6.99 3.55
C PRO A 268 11.44 5.71 2.72
N GLY A 269 10.43 5.73 1.84
CA GLY A 269 9.98 4.57 1.09
C GLY A 269 8.53 4.70 0.62
N CYS A 270 8.06 3.70 -0.13
CA CYS A 270 6.66 3.64 -0.56
C CYS A 270 5.74 3.52 0.66
N VAL A 271 4.59 4.19 0.63
CA VAL A 271 3.53 4.01 1.63
C VAL A 271 2.52 3.02 1.07
N TRP A 272 2.52 1.79 1.60
CA TRP A 272 1.68 0.70 1.10
C TRP A 272 0.25 0.79 1.63
N ASP A 273 0.10 1.17 2.89
CA ASP A 273 -1.20 1.29 3.54
C ASP A 273 -1.23 2.51 4.47
N ALA A 274 -2.40 3.12 4.57
CA ALA A 274 -2.66 4.25 5.45
C ALA A 274 -4.09 4.14 6.00
N LYS A 275 -4.23 4.22 7.33
CA LYS A 275 -5.51 4.05 8.03
C LYS A 275 -5.68 5.08 9.15
N PHE A 276 -6.92 5.44 9.44
CA PHE A 276 -7.24 6.21 10.64
C PHE A 276 -7.45 5.29 11.85
N LEU A 277 -6.92 5.71 12.99
CA LEU A 277 -7.37 5.24 14.30
C LEU A 277 -8.69 5.93 14.68
N GLU A 278 -9.43 5.32 15.60
CA GLU A 278 -10.70 5.88 16.11
C GLU A 278 -10.53 7.26 16.77
N ASN A 279 -9.33 7.55 17.28
CA ASN A 279 -8.99 8.84 17.89
C ASN A 279 -8.59 9.92 16.87
N GLY A 280 -8.66 9.62 15.56
CA GLY A 280 -8.30 10.52 14.47
C GLY A 280 -6.82 10.57 14.10
N ASP A 281 -5.95 9.85 14.82
CA ASP A 281 -4.55 9.69 14.44
C ASP A 281 -4.44 8.79 13.19
N ILE A 282 -3.34 8.90 12.46
CA ILE A 282 -3.10 8.17 11.20
C ILE A 282 -2.00 7.15 11.42
N VAL A 283 -2.17 5.93 10.89
CA VAL A 283 -1.16 4.88 10.84
C VAL A 283 -0.70 4.71 9.39
N THR A 284 0.60 4.66 9.16
CA THR A 284 1.17 4.40 7.82
C THR A 284 2.12 3.20 7.84
N ALA A 285 2.02 2.35 6.81
CA ALA A 285 2.87 1.19 6.59
C ALA A 285 3.83 1.47 5.44
N CYS A 286 5.13 1.39 5.70
CA CYS A 286 6.16 1.85 4.79
C CYS A 286 7.06 0.70 4.31
N SER A 287 7.60 0.83 3.10
CA SER A 287 8.58 -0.10 2.53
C SER A 287 9.93 -0.13 3.25
N ASP A 288 10.14 0.71 4.27
CA ASP A 288 11.35 0.67 5.10
C ASP A 288 11.22 -0.28 6.31
N GLY A 289 10.15 -1.07 6.37
CA GLY A 289 9.87 -2.01 7.47
C GLY A 289 9.30 -1.35 8.73
N VAL A 290 8.98 -0.06 8.67
CA VAL A 290 8.52 0.71 9.83
C VAL A 290 7.07 1.15 9.65
N VAL A 291 6.27 0.96 10.70
CA VAL A 291 4.92 1.54 10.79
C VAL A 291 5.00 2.82 11.62
N ARG A 292 4.30 3.87 11.22
CA ARG A 292 4.36 5.19 11.88
C ARG A 292 2.97 5.65 12.26
N ILE A 293 2.87 6.28 13.43
CA ILE A 293 1.64 6.93 13.88
C ILE A 293 1.84 8.44 13.83
N TRP A 294 0.85 9.13 13.28
CA TRP A 294 0.82 10.57 13.09
C TRP A 294 -0.38 11.15 13.83
N THR A 295 -0.18 12.27 14.50
CA THR A 295 -1.22 12.91 15.31
C THR A 295 -1.28 14.39 15.06
N SER A 296 -2.47 14.96 15.09
CA SER A 296 -2.68 16.41 15.12
C SER A 296 -2.74 16.97 16.56
N HIS A 297 -2.66 16.10 17.57
CA HIS A 297 -2.76 16.50 18.97
C HIS A 297 -1.39 16.75 19.58
N GLN A 298 -1.16 18.00 20.01
CA GLN A 298 0.15 18.45 20.49
C GLN A 298 0.68 17.63 21.68
N ASP A 299 -0.20 17.08 22.53
CA ASP A 299 0.17 16.25 23.68
C ASP A 299 0.61 14.81 23.30
N ARG A 300 0.40 14.41 22.04
CA ARG A 300 0.81 13.12 21.49
C ARG A 300 1.95 13.22 20.46
N VAL A 301 2.43 14.42 20.16
CA VAL A 301 3.57 14.59 19.24
C VAL A 301 4.83 13.98 19.85
N ALA A 302 5.66 13.36 19.02
CA ALA A 302 6.94 12.78 19.43
C ALA A 302 7.88 13.83 20.02
N ASP A 303 8.80 13.39 20.88
CA ASP A 303 9.77 14.28 21.49
C ASP A 303 10.74 14.85 20.44
N PRO A 304 11.37 16.01 20.68
CA PRO A 304 12.23 16.67 19.71
C PRO A 304 13.39 15.81 19.18
N LEU A 305 13.86 14.83 19.98
CA LEU A 305 14.91 13.90 19.56
C LEU A 305 14.42 12.92 18.49
N ASP A 306 13.23 12.36 18.65
CA ASP A 306 12.63 11.42 17.71
C ASP A 306 12.26 12.12 16.40
N LEU A 307 11.71 13.33 16.49
CA LEU A 307 11.43 14.16 15.32
C LEU A 307 12.70 14.44 14.51
N LYS A 308 13.81 14.80 15.17
CA LYS A 308 15.10 15.00 14.51
C LYS A 308 15.66 13.71 13.91
N SER A 309 15.49 12.58 14.60
CA SER A 309 15.89 11.26 14.10
C SER A 309 15.15 10.92 12.80
N TYR A 310 13.82 11.12 12.78
CA TYR A 310 12.98 10.90 11.61
C TYR A 310 13.39 11.79 10.42
N VAL A 311 13.55 13.10 10.65
CA VAL A 311 14.01 14.04 9.60
C VAL A 311 15.38 13.62 9.06
N SER A 312 16.29 13.17 9.93
CA SER A 312 17.61 12.68 9.51
C SER A 312 17.51 11.41 8.67
N GLN A 313 16.63 10.48 9.03
CA GLN A 313 16.35 9.26 8.24
C GLN A 313 15.83 9.63 6.85
N LEU A 314 14.87 10.56 6.77
CA LEU A 314 14.28 11.01 5.51
C LEU A 314 15.33 11.70 4.62
N ASN A 315 16.17 12.57 5.17
CA ASN A 315 17.25 13.23 4.44
C ASN A 315 18.27 12.21 3.90
N ARG A 316 18.65 11.22 4.72
CA ARG A 316 19.54 10.13 4.28
C ARG A 316 18.92 9.33 3.15
N TYR A 317 17.63 9.03 3.21
CA TYR A 317 16.90 8.36 2.14
C TYR A 317 16.87 9.19 0.85
N LYS A 318 16.56 10.50 0.93
CA LYS A 318 16.57 11.39 -0.24
C LYS A 318 17.95 11.46 -0.90
N LEU A 319 19.03 11.46 -0.12
CA LEU A 319 20.40 11.43 -0.63
C LEU A 319 20.76 10.08 -1.25
N SER A 320 20.30 8.96 -0.70
CA SER A 320 20.52 7.64 -1.32
C SER A 320 19.72 7.48 -2.61
N LYS A 321 18.54 8.13 -2.71
CA LYS A 321 17.73 8.28 -3.91
C LYS A 321 18.31 9.24 -4.96
N LYS A 322 19.57 9.67 -4.81
CA LYS A 322 20.35 10.33 -5.86
C LYS A 322 21.58 9.50 -6.24
N ARG A 323 21.45 8.17 -6.32
CA ARG A 323 22.51 7.27 -6.77
C ARG A 323 22.11 6.47 -8.00
N VAL A 324 23.02 6.37 -8.97
CA VAL A 324 22.82 5.70 -10.27
C VAL A 324 23.92 4.65 -10.42
N GLY A 325 23.57 3.37 -10.51
CA GLY A 325 24.57 2.28 -10.62
C GLY A 325 25.57 2.21 -9.45
N GLY A 326 25.16 2.63 -8.25
CA GLY A 326 26.02 2.66 -7.05
C GLY A 326 26.83 3.96 -6.87
N LEU A 327 26.94 4.81 -7.89
CA LEU A 327 27.60 6.11 -7.82
C LEU A 327 26.61 7.21 -7.39
N LYS A 328 27.07 8.25 -6.69
CA LYS A 328 26.21 9.41 -6.47
C LYS A 328 26.01 10.16 -7.78
N LEU A 329 24.82 10.70 -7.97
CA LEU A 329 24.44 11.50 -9.13
C LEU A 329 25.36 12.72 -9.28
N GLU A 330 25.80 13.32 -8.16
CA GLU A 330 26.76 14.43 -8.14
C GLU A 330 28.17 14.04 -8.62
N ASP A 331 28.54 12.77 -8.48
CA ASP A 331 29.84 12.23 -8.87
C ASP A 331 29.84 11.76 -10.34
N LEU A 332 28.67 11.72 -11.01
CA LEU A 332 28.59 11.38 -12.42
C LEU A 332 29.13 12.54 -13.28
N PRO A 333 29.89 12.24 -14.35
CA PRO A 333 30.33 13.25 -15.30
C PRO A 333 29.13 13.90 -16.00
N GLY A 334 29.19 15.22 -16.28
CA GLY A 334 28.12 15.91 -17.00
C GLY A 334 28.09 15.59 -18.51
N LEU A 335 27.17 16.22 -19.24
CA LEU A 335 27.00 16.04 -20.70
C LEU A 335 28.28 16.35 -21.49
N GLU A 336 29.16 17.20 -20.95
CA GLU A 336 30.48 17.49 -21.51
C GLU A 336 31.35 16.24 -21.71
N ALA A 337 31.19 15.18 -20.92
CA ALA A 337 31.97 13.96 -21.07
C ALA A 337 31.64 13.16 -22.36
N LEU A 338 30.53 13.48 -23.02
CA LEU A 338 30.17 12.96 -24.34
C LEU A 338 30.92 13.66 -25.48
N GLN A 339 31.59 14.80 -25.22
CA GLN A 339 32.44 15.45 -26.22
C GLN A 339 33.71 14.64 -26.51
N VAL A 340 34.13 13.76 -25.59
CA VAL A 340 35.24 12.84 -25.79
C VAL A 340 34.74 11.59 -26.53
N PRO A 341 35.20 11.34 -27.77
CA PRO A 341 34.83 10.17 -28.55
C PRO A 341 35.15 8.86 -27.83
N GLY A 342 34.34 7.83 -28.06
CA GLY A 342 34.64 6.47 -27.61
C GLY A 342 35.76 5.82 -28.41
N THR A 343 36.43 4.85 -27.81
CA THR A 343 37.56 4.12 -28.41
C THR A 343 37.15 2.77 -29.00
N SER A 344 35.99 2.23 -28.62
CA SER A 344 35.44 0.97 -29.15
C SER A 344 33.93 1.06 -29.36
N ASP A 345 33.43 0.36 -30.38
CA ASP A 345 31.99 0.27 -30.63
C ASP A 345 31.26 -0.38 -29.45
N GLY A 346 30.13 0.19 -29.03
CA GLY A 346 29.39 -0.27 -27.86
C GLY A 346 29.98 0.13 -26.51
N GLN A 347 31.08 0.90 -26.46
CA GLN A 347 31.60 1.46 -25.20
C GLN A 347 30.51 2.25 -24.49
N THR A 348 30.29 2.00 -23.20
CA THR A 348 29.26 2.70 -22.42
C THR A 348 29.83 3.80 -21.53
N LYS A 349 29.10 4.91 -21.41
CA LYS A 349 29.33 5.96 -20.40
C LYS A 349 28.01 6.29 -19.71
N VAL A 350 28.06 6.54 -18.40
CA VAL A 350 26.93 7.07 -17.63
C VAL A 350 27.22 8.54 -17.34
N VAL A 351 26.32 9.43 -17.76
CA VAL A 351 26.46 10.88 -17.56
C VAL A 351 25.25 11.44 -16.84
N ARG A 352 25.45 12.54 -16.12
CA ARG A 352 24.38 13.31 -15.49
C ARG A 352 23.69 14.20 -16.53
N GLU A 353 22.39 14.01 -16.70
CA GLU A 353 21.51 14.84 -17.52
C GLU A 353 20.39 15.38 -16.61
N GLY A 354 20.56 16.60 -16.09
CA GLY A 354 19.68 17.17 -15.06
C GLY A 354 19.79 16.40 -13.74
N ASP A 355 18.64 15.96 -13.22
CA ASP A 355 18.54 15.15 -11.99
C ASP A 355 18.63 13.62 -12.25
N ASN A 356 18.99 13.20 -13.47
CA ASN A 356 19.03 11.80 -13.89
C ASN A 356 20.42 11.36 -14.32
N GLY A 357 20.72 10.07 -14.16
CA GLY A 357 21.85 9.42 -14.82
C GLY A 357 21.39 8.71 -16.09
N VAL A 358 22.10 8.95 -17.19
CA VAL A 358 21.74 8.41 -18.51
C VAL A 358 22.91 7.64 -19.08
N ALA A 359 22.65 6.42 -19.54
CA ALA A 359 23.64 5.60 -20.22
C ALA A 359 23.66 5.91 -21.72
N TYR A 360 24.85 6.18 -22.23
CA TYR A 360 25.14 6.34 -23.65
C TYR A 360 26.09 5.23 -24.11
N ALA A 361 25.89 4.74 -25.33
CA ALA A 361 26.81 3.83 -25.99
C ALA A 361 27.44 4.52 -27.21
N TRP A 362 28.74 4.33 -27.38
CA TRP A 362 29.46 4.84 -28.54
C TRP A 362 29.09 4.04 -29.78
N ASN A 363 28.63 4.73 -30.82
CA ASN A 363 28.49 4.17 -32.15
C ASN A 363 29.71 4.58 -32.99
N LEU A 364 30.59 3.62 -33.26
CA LEU A 364 31.82 3.86 -33.99
C LEU A 364 31.57 4.19 -35.46
N ARG A 365 30.49 3.66 -36.05
CA ARG A 365 30.13 3.93 -37.46
C ARG A 365 29.61 5.35 -37.64
N GLU A 366 28.83 5.83 -36.68
CA GLU A 366 28.24 7.18 -36.72
C GLU A 366 29.10 8.24 -36.01
N GLN A 367 30.22 7.82 -35.37
CA GLN A 367 31.11 8.67 -34.58
C GLN A 367 30.35 9.54 -33.55
N LYS A 368 29.35 8.95 -32.89
CA LYS A 368 28.50 9.65 -31.93
C LYS A 368 28.09 8.76 -30.76
N TRP A 369 27.79 9.39 -29.63
CA TRP A 369 27.17 8.74 -28.48
C TRP A 369 25.66 8.62 -28.70
N ASN A 370 25.15 7.40 -28.72
CA ASN A 370 23.72 7.10 -28.80
C ASN A 370 23.18 6.88 -27.40
N LYS A 371 22.08 7.58 -27.06
CA LYS A 371 21.37 7.42 -25.79
C LYS A 371 20.73 6.03 -25.76
N VAL A 372 21.10 5.20 -24.79
CA VAL A 372 20.64 3.79 -24.69
C VAL A 372 19.45 3.68 -23.77
N MET A 373 19.61 4.13 -22.52
CA MET A 373 18.57 4.01 -21.50
C MET A 373 18.77 5.02 -20.36
N PHE A 374 17.67 5.35 -19.68
CA PHE A 374 17.73 5.98 -18.38
C PHE A 374 18.20 4.96 -17.36
N ILE A 375 19.22 5.30 -16.58
CA ILE A 375 19.46 4.61 -15.32
C ILE A 375 18.80 5.49 -14.28
N THR A 376 17.50 5.27 -14.07
CA THR A 376 16.84 5.90 -12.93
C THR A 376 17.56 5.46 -11.68
N VAL A 377 17.68 6.41 -10.75
CA VAL A 377 18.06 6.12 -9.39
C VAL A 377 17.29 4.91 -8.89
N ASN A 378 17.92 4.00 -8.15
CA ASN A 378 17.28 2.87 -7.47
C ASN A 378 15.97 3.31 -6.76
N CYS A 379 14.87 3.35 -7.48
CA CYS A 379 13.64 2.72 -7.01
C CYS A 379 13.96 1.22 -7.04
N TYR A 380 13.44 0.47 -6.08
CA TYR A 380 13.38 -0.98 -6.17
C TYR A 380 12.59 -1.37 -7.43
N PHE A 381 13.25 -1.32 -8.58
CA PHE A 381 12.73 -1.71 -9.89
C PHE A 381 13.04 -3.19 -10.09
N LEU A 382 12.56 -4.01 -9.16
CA LEU A 382 12.33 -5.43 -9.37
C LEU A 382 11.12 -5.79 -8.50
N HIS A 383 10.00 -6.10 -9.16
CA HIS A 383 8.76 -6.71 -8.63
C HIS A 383 7.55 -5.80 -8.28
N CYS A 384 7.45 -4.56 -8.79
CA CYS A 384 6.14 -3.85 -8.85
C CYS A 384 5.53 -3.72 -10.26
N ARG A 385 6.20 -4.26 -11.30
CA ARG A 385 5.50 -4.66 -12.54
C ARG A 385 4.95 -6.07 -12.38
N CYS A 386 3.74 -6.21 -11.84
CA CYS A 386 2.87 -7.31 -12.26
C CYS A 386 2.33 -7.00 -13.66
N SER A 387 3.23 -7.02 -14.65
CA SER A 387 2.87 -7.20 -16.05
C SER A 387 3.42 -8.56 -16.40
N TYR A 388 2.52 -9.54 -16.59
CA TYR A 388 2.88 -10.82 -17.20
C TYR A 388 3.51 -10.52 -18.57
N TRP A 389 4.84 -10.58 -18.64
CA TRP A 389 5.53 -10.86 -19.89
C TRP A 389 6.01 -12.30 -19.80
N VAL A 390 5.18 -13.20 -20.34
CA VAL A 390 5.64 -14.53 -20.77
C VAL A 390 6.58 -14.28 -21.95
N ILE A 391 7.89 -14.22 -21.69
CA ILE A 391 8.87 -14.32 -22.76
C ILE A 391 9.03 -15.81 -23.04
N PHE A 392 8.32 -16.30 -24.06
CA PHE A 392 8.78 -17.48 -24.79
C PHE A 392 10.08 -17.08 -25.48
N LEU A 393 11.22 -17.57 -24.98
CA LEU A 393 12.40 -17.69 -25.84
C LEU A 393 12.17 -18.90 -26.74
N PRO A 394 12.16 -18.75 -28.08
CA PRO A 394 12.30 -19.91 -28.94
C PRO A 394 13.72 -20.44 -28.74
N PHE A 395 13.82 -21.68 -28.27
CA PHE A 395 14.99 -22.49 -28.59
C PHE A 395 15.04 -22.59 -30.12
N SER A 396 16.06 -21.98 -30.72
CA SER A 396 16.52 -22.37 -32.04
C SER A 396 17.81 -23.15 -31.86
N ASP A 397 17.75 -24.41 -32.26
CA ASP A 397 18.87 -25.34 -32.38
C ASP A 397 20.00 -24.78 -33.26
N TRP A 398 21.19 -25.37 -33.03
CA TRP A 398 22.48 -25.32 -33.74
C TRP A 398 23.55 -24.37 -33.18
#